data_AF-A0A937R473-F1
#
_entry.id   AF-A0A937R473-F1
#
_cell.length_a   1.000
_cell.length_b   1.000
_cell.length_c   1.000
_cell.angle_alpha   90.00
_cell.angle_beta   90.00
_cell.angle_gamma   90.00
#
_symmetry.space_group_name_H-M   'P 1'
#
loop_
_entity.id
_entity.type
_entity.pdbx_description
1 polymer ?
#
loop_
_entity_poly.entity_id
_entity_poly.type
_entity_poly.pdbx_seq_one_letter_code
_entity_poly.pdbx_strand_id
1 'polypeptide(L)'
;MPFDIQTVVSIASYGGAGICMGLGAVGAALGVGYTGGLANKALSQKPEASGTIVKNMLIGQAIAESAAIFALVIAVLLIYLSPPATNLLTASALGAAGLCMGFGAIGSGVGSGFPAGEVCLAIVRQPAISGRLTTNMLIGSAVCQTPAIFAMVVALMLMFLNVNNLSVNPTWAALLGAGLSTGLAAIGSGLGGGLAGGASVSGIARQPETFGKVTTIMLVGQAVSQTPAIFGLLVSFILMFKAFPETTSIAAPMALLGAGISMGFGGIGPGIGNGFTAQSAVKWVARNVEASGILTRVMLVGQAVSQSTAIYAMVVSLVLIFVV
;
A
#
# COMPACT_ATOMS: atom_id res chain seq x y z
N MET A 1 7.89 -25.16 29.36
CA MET A 1 8.23 -23.95 30.14
C MET A 1 7.05 -22.99 30.03
N PRO A 2 6.38 -22.60 31.12
CA PRO A 2 5.41 -21.52 31.04
C PRO A 2 6.18 -20.23 30.73
N PHE A 3 5.89 -19.60 29.59
CA PHE A 3 6.49 -18.32 29.24
C PHE A 3 5.91 -17.24 30.15
N ASP A 4 6.76 -16.41 30.75
CA ASP A 4 6.27 -15.21 31.43
C ASP A 4 5.74 -14.19 30.39
N ILE A 5 4.89 -13.28 30.85
CA ILE A 5 4.22 -12.31 29.96
C ILE A 5 5.25 -11.41 29.27
N GLN A 6 6.34 -11.07 29.95
CA GLN A 6 7.42 -10.26 29.40
C GLN A 6 8.12 -10.96 28.23
N THR A 7 8.34 -12.26 28.32
CA THR A 7 8.88 -13.08 27.24
C THR A 7 7.91 -13.15 26.07
N VAL A 8 6.60 -13.32 26.32
CA VAL A 8 5.60 -13.33 25.24
C VAL A 8 5.55 -12.00 24.49
N VAL A 9 5.58 -10.88 25.21
CA VAL A 9 5.66 -9.54 24.61
C VAL A 9 6.93 -9.38 23.79
N SER A 10 8.08 -9.85 24.31
CA SER A 10 9.36 -9.78 23.60
C SER A 10 9.37 -10.64 22.33
N ILE A 11 8.81 -11.85 22.39
CA ILE A 11 8.64 -12.73 21.23
C ILE A 11 7.80 -12.04 20.15
N ALA A 12 6.67 -11.45 20.53
CA ALA A 12 5.80 -10.77 19.58
C ALA A 12 6.46 -9.52 18.98
N SER A 13 7.23 -8.77 19.78
CA SER A 13 7.95 -7.59 19.29
C SER A 13 9.07 -7.95 18.31
N TYR A 14 9.94 -8.90 18.68
CA TYR A 14 11.05 -9.32 17.81
C TYR A 14 10.58 -10.09 16.58
N GLY A 15 9.58 -10.96 16.75
CA GLY A 15 8.92 -11.64 15.64
C GLY A 15 8.24 -10.65 14.69
N GLY A 16 7.51 -9.68 15.26
CA GLY A 16 6.88 -8.58 14.51
C GLY A 16 7.91 -7.74 13.75
N ALA A 17 9.05 -7.41 14.37
CA ALA A 17 10.14 -6.67 13.73
C ALA A 17 10.74 -7.43 12.54
N GLY A 18 11.00 -8.73 12.73
CA GLY A 18 11.52 -9.60 11.67
C GLY A 18 10.57 -9.71 10.48
N ILE A 19 9.28 -9.93 10.73
CA ILE A 19 8.25 -9.99 9.68
C ILE A 19 8.10 -8.62 8.99
N CYS A 20 8.08 -7.54 9.76
CA CYS A 20 7.97 -6.17 9.25
C CYS A 20 9.07 -5.85 8.24
N MET A 21 10.33 -6.01 8.64
CA MET A 21 11.48 -5.71 7.78
C MET A 21 11.59 -6.72 6.63
N GLY A 22 11.36 -8.00 6.90
CA GLY A 22 11.42 -9.06 5.89
C GLY A 22 10.44 -8.80 4.74
N LEU A 23 9.17 -8.57 5.05
CA LEU A 23 8.15 -8.25 4.04
C LEU A 23 8.35 -6.87 3.42
N GLY A 24 8.73 -5.87 4.22
CA GLY A 24 8.94 -4.50 3.75
C GLY A 24 10.08 -4.36 2.73
N ALA A 25 11.13 -5.19 2.85
CA ALA A 25 12.22 -5.21 1.89
C ALA A 25 11.79 -5.75 0.50
N VAL A 26 10.84 -6.70 0.44
CA VAL A 26 10.44 -7.36 -0.82
C VAL A 26 9.90 -6.36 -1.83
N GLY A 27 8.95 -5.53 -1.41
CA GLY A 27 8.29 -4.60 -2.33
C GLY A 27 9.25 -3.56 -2.90
N ALA A 28 10.06 -2.94 -2.03
CA ALA A 28 11.06 -1.96 -2.43
C ALA A 28 12.11 -2.59 -3.37
N ALA A 29 12.66 -3.76 -3.03
CA ALA A 29 13.68 -4.41 -3.85
C ALA A 29 13.16 -4.76 -5.26
N LEU A 30 11.92 -5.27 -5.38
CA LEU A 30 11.29 -5.54 -6.66
C LEU A 30 11.08 -4.27 -7.50
N GLY A 31 10.59 -3.19 -6.88
CA GLY A 31 10.39 -1.90 -7.56
C GLY A 31 11.72 -1.25 -8.02
N VAL A 32 12.73 -1.28 -7.15
CA VAL A 32 14.08 -0.76 -7.42
C VAL A 32 14.77 -1.56 -8.53
N GLY A 33 14.70 -2.89 -8.46
CA GLY A 33 15.26 -3.79 -9.47
C GLY A 33 14.59 -3.64 -10.83
N TYR A 34 13.26 -3.55 -10.87
CA TYR A 34 12.52 -3.27 -12.10
C TYR A 34 12.95 -1.94 -12.74
N THR A 35 13.07 -0.89 -11.92
CA THR A 35 13.53 0.44 -12.35
C THR A 35 14.95 0.38 -12.95
N GLY A 36 15.86 -0.32 -12.28
CA GLY A 36 17.23 -0.53 -12.77
C GLY A 36 17.28 -1.32 -14.08
N GLY A 37 16.44 -2.34 -14.23
CA GLY A 37 16.31 -3.10 -15.47
C GLY A 37 15.84 -2.24 -16.66
N LEU A 38 14.84 -1.38 -16.44
CA LEU A 38 14.38 -0.44 -17.47
C LEU A 38 15.40 0.68 -17.75
N ALA A 39 16.16 1.12 -16.75
CA ALA A 39 17.28 2.03 -16.95
C ALA A 39 18.38 1.40 -17.82
N ASN A 40 18.76 0.15 -17.59
CA ASN A 40 19.72 -0.57 -18.44
C ASN A 40 19.23 -0.66 -19.89
N LYS A 41 17.94 -0.98 -20.09
CA LYS A 41 17.33 -0.98 -21.42
C LYS A 41 17.30 0.42 -22.06
N ALA A 42 17.11 1.47 -21.27
CA ALA A 42 17.14 2.85 -21.76
C ALA A 42 18.56 3.25 -22.20
N LEU A 43 19.56 2.92 -21.38
CA LEU A 43 20.97 3.22 -21.65
C LEU A 43 21.53 2.46 -22.85
N SER A 44 21.07 1.23 -23.10
CA SER A 44 21.48 0.50 -24.30
C SER A 44 20.95 1.14 -25.59
N GLN A 45 19.90 1.96 -25.50
CA GLN A 45 19.34 2.70 -26.64
C GLN A 45 19.98 4.08 -26.80
N LYS A 46 20.30 4.77 -25.70
CA LYS A 46 20.93 6.11 -25.70
C LYS A 46 21.95 6.27 -24.55
N PRO A 47 23.19 5.81 -24.73
CA PRO A 47 24.24 5.95 -23.72
C PRO A 47 24.58 7.41 -23.36
N GLU A 48 24.46 8.32 -24.33
CA GLU A 48 24.71 9.75 -24.17
C GLU A 48 23.73 10.43 -23.20
N ALA A 49 22.54 9.86 -22.99
CA ALA A 49 21.55 10.36 -22.04
C ALA A 49 21.77 9.85 -20.59
N SER A 50 22.89 9.18 -20.32
CA SER A 50 23.16 8.47 -19.07
C SER A 50 22.98 9.32 -17.81
N GLY A 51 23.53 10.52 -17.79
CA GLY A 51 23.40 11.41 -16.62
C GLY A 51 21.93 11.69 -16.26
N THR A 52 21.07 11.89 -17.26
CA THR A 52 19.65 12.19 -17.02
C THR A 52 18.85 10.93 -16.64
N ILE A 53 19.15 9.79 -17.29
CA ILE A 53 18.50 8.50 -16.99
C ILE A 53 18.86 8.03 -15.59
N VAL A 54 20.15 8.01 -15.24
CA VAL A 54 20.64 7.58 -13.91
C VAL A 54 20.09 8.50 -12.82
N LYS A 55 20.08 9.83 -13.04
CA LYS A 55 19.47 10.76 -12.09
C LYS A 55 18.01 10.41 -11.80
N ASN A 56 17.21 10.17 -12.83
CA ASN A 56 15.79 9.86 -12.67
C ASN A 56 15.55 8.46 -12.08
N MET A 57 16.36 7.48 -12.48
CA MET A 57 16.38 6.15 -11.89
C MET A 57 16.57 6.24 -10.37
N LEU A 58 17.59 6.97 -9.90
CA LEU A 58 17.88 7.13 -8.48
C LEU A 58 16.75 7.85 -7.72
N ILE A 59 16.15 8.90 -8.31
CA ILE A 59 14.99 9.58 -7.70
C ILE A 59 13.82 8.60 -7.54
N GLY A 60 13.51 7.83 -8.59
CA GLY A 60 12.42 6.86 -8.55
C GLY A 60 12.68 5.71 -7.57
N GLN A 61 13.92 5.21 -7.51
CA GLN A 61 14.36 4.18 -6.56
C GLN A 61 14.27 4.68 -5.11
N ALA A 62 14.68 5.92 -4.82
CA ALA A 62 14.54 6.51 -3.49
C ALA A 62 13.07 6.58 -3.03
N ILE A 63 12.14 6.86 -3.94
CA ILE A 63 10.71 6.85 -3.62
C ILE A 63 10.23 5.43 -3.35
N ALA A 64 10.61 4.45 -4.17
CA ALA A 64 10.27 3.04 -3.94
C ALA A 64 10.83 2.52 -2.60
N GLU A 65 12.04 2.95 -2.22
CA GLU A 65 12.66 2.60 -0.94
C GLU A 65 11.99 3.21 0.29
N SER A 66 11.27 4.33 0.14
CA SER A 66 10.60 4.97 1.30
C SER A 66 9.67 4.01 2.05
N ALA A 67 9.00 3.08 1.36
CA ALA A 67 8.17 2.05 1.96
C ALA A 67 8.98 1.07 2.84
N ALA A 68 10.20 0.70 2.40
CA ALA A 68 11.10 -0.12 3.19
C ALA A 68 11.70 0.67 4.37
N ILE A 69 11.93 1.98 4.21
CA ILE A 69 12.35 2.84 5.32
C ILE A 69 11.24 2.91 6.38
N PHE A 70 9.97 3.01 6.00
CA PHE A 70 8.86 2.95 6.97
C PHE A 70 8.84 1.61 7.73
N ALA A 71 9.04 0.49 7.02
CA ALA A 71 9.16 -0.83 7.64
C ALA A 71 10.38 -0.95 8.57
N LEU A 72 11.52 -0.37 8.18
CA LEU A 72 12.73 -0.32 9.01
C LEU A 72 12.50 0.47 10.29
N VAL A 73 11.85 1.64 10.19
CA VAL A 73 11.52 2.46 11.36
C VAL A 73 10.63 1.68 12.33
N ILE A 74 9.56 1.04 11.85
CA ILE A 74 8.70 0.21 12.71
C ILE A 74 9.47 -0.97 13.31
N ALA A 75 10.30 -1.67 12.53
CA ALA A 75 11.10 -2.78 13.04
C ALA A 75 12.09 -2.35 14.13
N VAL A 76 12.79 -1.22 13.94
CA VAL A 76 13.71 -0.66 14.94
C VAL A 76 12.95 -0.26 16.21
N LEU A 77 11.78 0.37 16.06
CA LEU A 77 10.94 0.72 17.21
C LEU A 77 10.48 -0.55 17.95
N LEU A 78 10.06 -1.60 17.25
CA LEU A 78 9.69 -2.87 17.88
C LEU A 78 10.87 -3.54 18.61
N ILE A 79 12.11 -3.37 18.15
CA ILE A 79 13.28 -3.97 18.81
C ILE A 79 13.69 -3.18 20.07
N TYR A 80 13.74 -1.85 19.97
CA TYR A 80 14.41 -1.03 21.00
C TYR A 80 13.45 -0.25 21.91
N LEU A 81 12.20 -0.05 21.49
CA LEU A 81 11.24 0.71 22.29
C LEU A 81 10.63 -0.19 23.36
N SER A 82 10.77 0.22 24.63
CA SER A 82 10.07 -0.44 25.72
C SER A 82 8.56 -0.21 25.58
N PRO A 83 7.73 -1.28 25.59
CA PRO A 83 6.29 -1.12 25.47
C PRO A 83 5.72 -0.40 26.70
N PRO A 84 4.64 0.38 26.53
CA PRO A 84 4.01 1.13 27.62
C PRO A 84 3.38 0.23 28.70
N ALA A 85 3.10 -1.03 28.37
CA ALA A 85 2.54 -2.01 29.30
C ALA A 85 2.98 -3.43 28.95
N THR A 86 3.18 -4.27 29.96
CA THR A 86 3.52 -5.70 29.81
C THR A 86 2.28 -6.57 30.04
N ASN A 87 1.40 -6.63 29.05
CA ASN A 87 0.23 -7.51 29.04
C ASN A 87 0.10 -8.26 27.72
N LEU A 88 -0.79 -9.26 27.69
CA LEU A 88 -0.97 -10.10 26.49
C LEU A 88 -1.55 -9.32 25.29
N LEU A 89 -2.30 -8.26 25.55
CA LEU A 89 -2.82 -7.38 24.50
C LEU A 89 -1.69 -6.60 23.82
N THR A 90 -0.72 -6.10 24.59
CA THR A 90 0.48 -5.47 24.04
C THR A 90 1.20 -6.43 23.10
N ALA A 91 1.36 -7.70 23.46
CA ALA A 91 1.99 -8.69 22.58
C ALA A 91 1.24 -8.79 21.24
N SER A 92 -0.10 -8.89 21.27
CA SER A 92 -0.91 -8.93 20.06
C SER A 92 -0.79 -7.64 19.22
N ALA A 93 -0.75 -6.47 19.86
CA ALA A 93 -0.64 -5.18 19.20
C ALA A 93 0.71 -4.98 18.49
N LEU A 94 1.81 -5.34 19.16
CA LEU A 94 3.17 -5.25 18.60
C LEU A 94 3.35 -6.20 17.41
N GLY A 95 2.86 -7.44 17.53
CA GLY A 95 2.84 -8.39 16.42
C GLY A 95 1.98 -7.89 15.25
N ALA A 96 0.81 -7.33 15.53
CA ALA A 96 -0.09 -6.74 14.54
C ALA A 96 0.56 -5.55 13.81
N ALA A 97 1.27 -4.68 14.54
CA ALA A 97 1.97 -3.52 13.99
C ALA A 97 3.03 -3.94 12.97
N GLY A 98 3.82 -4.97 13.30
CA GLY A 98 4.83 -5.51 12.40
C GLY A 98 4.22 -6.13 11.12
N LEU A 99 3.14 -6.90 11.26
CA LEU A 99 2.39 -7.44 10.11
C LEU A 99 1.79 -6.34 9.24
N CYS A 100 1.17 -5.34 9.86
CA CYS A 100 0.53 -4.22 9.18
C CYS A 100 1.51 -3.47 8.28
N MET A 101 2.62 -3.00 8.85
CA MET A 101 3.63 -2.27 8.09
C MET A 101 4.33 -3.15 7.07
N GLY A 102 4.66 -4.41 7.43
CA GLY A 102 5.29 -5.36 6.51
C GLY A 102 4.49 -5.56 5.23
N PHE A 103 3.20 -5.90 5.34
CA PHE A 103 2.33 -6.04 4.17
C PHE A 103 2.09 -4.71 3.46
N GLY A 104 1.87 -3.62 4.20
CA GLY A 104 1.59 -2.31 3.62
C GLY A 104 2.72 -1.72 2.79
N ALA A 105 3.96 -2.11 3.07
CA ALA A 105 5.13 -1.70 2.30
C ALA A 105 5.24 -2.40 0.93
N ILE A 106 4.71 -3.62 0.77
CA ILE A 106 4.88 -4.41 -0.45
C ILE A 106 4.29 -3.67 -1.65
N GLY A 107 3.02 -3.30 -1.57
CA GLY A 107 2.30 -2.71 -2.70
C GLY A 107 2.91 -1.42 -3.20
N SER A 108 3.17 -0.51 -2.25
CA SER A 108 3.69 0.83 -2.53
C SER A 108 5.13 0.79 -3.06
N GLY A 109 5.96 -0.12 -2.53
CA GLY A 109 7.34 -0.33 -2.98
C GLY A 109 7.41 -0.81 -4.43
N VAL A 110 6.64 -1.85 -4.78
CA VAL A 110 6.58 -2.32 -6.18
C VAL A 110 5.92 -1.29 -7.09
N GLY A 111 4.78 -0.73 -6.65
CA GLY A 111 3.98 0.23 -7.41
C GLY A 111 4.77 1.45 -7.84
N SER A 112 5.57 2.02 -6.94
CA SER A 112 6.41 3.19 -7.23
C SER A 112 7.54 2.89 -8.23
N GLY A 113 7.92 1.62 -8.40
CA GLY A 113 8.90 1.18 -9.39
C GLY A 113 8.40 1.29 -10.83
N PHE A 114 7.09 1.17 -11.08
CA PHE A 114 6.53 1.28 -12.43
C PHE A 114 6.71 2.66 -13.09
N PRO A 115 6.28 3.78 -12.48
CA PRO A 115 6.53 5.11 -13.03
C PRO A 115 8.03 5.43 -13.10
N ALA A 116 8.83 4.96 -12.13
CA ALA A 116 10.27 5.14 -12.11
C ALA A 116 10.98 4.42 -13.28
N GLY A 117 10.60 3.19 -13.59
CA GLY A 117 11.15 2.49 -14.75
C GLY A 117 10.68 3.09 -16.08
N GLU A 118 9.39 3.47 -16.19
CA GLU A 118 8.86 4.09 -17.41
C GLU A 118 9.47 5.47 -17.68
N VAL A 119 9.89 6.23 -16.66
CA VAL A 119 10.55 7.53 -16.87
C VAL A 119 11.89 7.36 -17.58
N CYS A 120 12.65 6.31 -17.27
CA CYS A 120 13.91 5.99 -17.93
C CYS A 120 13.71 5.76 -19.43
N LEU A 121 12.72 4.95 -19.80
CA LEU A 121 12.37 4.71 -21.21
C LEU A 121 11.78 5.95 -21.90
N ALA A 122 11.01 6.75 -21.15
CA ALA A 122 10.41 7.97 -21.66
C ALA A 122 11.46 9.03 -22.02
N ILE A 123 12.51 9.18 -21.22
CA ILE A 123 13.62 10.11 -21.49
C ILE A 123 14.32 9.74 -22.80
N VAL A 124 14.46 8.45 -23.11
CA VAL A 124 15.03 8.02 -24.40
C VAL A 124 14.17 8.51 -25.57
N ARG A 125 12.84 8.42 -25.46
CA ARG A 125 11.92 8.88 -26.49
C ARG A 125 11.89 10.40 -26.61
N GLN A 126 11.93 11.10 -25.49
CA GLN A 126 11.71 12.54 -25.42
C GLN A 126 12.61 13.25 -24.40
N PRO A 127 13.92 13.42 -24.71
CA PRO A 127 14.87 14.03 -23.80
C PRO A 127 14.54 15.49 -23.44
N ALA A 128 13.96 16.22 -24.40
CA ALA A 128 13.64 17.64 -24.28
C ALA A 128 12.60 17.96 -23.19
N ILE A 129 11.76 17.00 -22.83
CA ILE A 129 10.74 17.17 -21.78
C ILE A 129 11.03 16.34 -20.53
N SER A 130 12.28 15.93 -20.32
CA SER A 130 12.72 15.12 -19.17
C SER A 130 12.21 15.67 -17.83
N GLY A 131 12.30 16.99 -17.61
CA GLY A 131 11.77 17.63 -16.40
C GLY A 131 10.28 17.39 -16.17
N ARG A 132 9.45 17.48 -17.23
CA ARG A 132 8.01 17.18 -17.12
C ARG A 132 7.77 15.71 -16.82
N LEU A 133 8.53 14.81 -17.45
CA LEU A 133 8.45 13.37 -17.19
C LEU A 133 8.81 13.04 -15.74
N THR A 134 9.86 13.67 -15.20
CA THR A 134 10.23 13.57 -13.78
C THR A 134 9.09 14.03 -12.89
N THR A 135 8.50 15.21 -13.15
CA THR A 135 7.37 15.71 -12.36
C THR A 135 6.20 14.74 -12.36
N ASN A 136 5.83 14.19 -13.52
CA ASN A 136 4.73 13.25 -13.60
C ASN A 136 5.03 11.91 -12.91
N MET A 137 6.27 11.43 -12.99
CA MET A 137 6.73 10.30 -12.19
C MET A 137 6.57 10.59 -10.69
N LEU A 138 7.03 11.76 -10.21
CA LEU A 138 6.93 12.14 -8.80
C LEU A 138 5.48 12.17 -8.32
N ILE A 139 4.56 12.78 -9.10
CA ILE A 139 3.14 12.82 -8.77
C ILE A 139 2.57 11.40 -8.72
N GLY A 140 2.83 10.59 -9.77
CA GLY A 140 2.35 9.22 -9.84
C GLY A 140 2.83 8.38 -8.66
N SER A 141 4.13 8.41 -8.35
CA SER A 141 4.73 7.65 -7.26
C SER A 141 4.30 8.13 -5.88
N ALA A 142 4.15 9.45 -5.66
CA ALA A 142 3.73 9.99 -4.37
C ALA A 142 2.34 9.47 -3.97
N VAL A 143 1.42 9.42 -4.93
CA VAL A 143 0.09 8.86 -4.72
C VAL A 143 0.16 7.36 -4.42
N CYS A 144 1.08 6.62 -5.06
CA CYS A 144 1.28 5.18 -4.79
C CYS A 144 1.79 4.87 -3.37
N GLN A 145 2.35 5.86 -2.66
CA GLN A 145 2.91 5.68 -1.31
C GLN A 145 1.87 5.83 -0.20
N THR A 146 0.69 6.42 -0.47
CA THR A 146 -0.34 6.62 0.56
C THR A 146 -0.77 5.34 1.28
N PRO A 147 -0.86 4.15 0.65
CA PRO A 147 -1.25 2.93 1.37
C PRO A 147 -0.19 2.47 2.37
N ALA A 148 1.10 2.67 2.07
CA ALA A 148 2.18 2.41 3.03
C ALA A 148 2.13 3.40 4.20
N ILE A 149 1.76 4.66 3.95
CA ILE A 149 1.55 5.65 5.01
C ILE A 149 0.37 5.23 5.91
N PHE A 150 -0.75 4.76 5.34
CA PHE A 150 -1.87 4.24 6.14
C PHE A 150 -1.44 3.07 7.03
N ALA A 151 -0.66 2.13 6.48
CA ALA A 151 -0.13 1.01 7.25
C ALA A 151 0.85 1.44 8.35
N MET A 152 1.72 2.41 8.07
CA MET A 152 2.65 2.99 9.06
C MET A 152 1.88 3.66 10.20
N VAL A 153 0.86 4.44 9.87
CA VAL A 153 0.02 5.14 10.86
C VAL A 153 -0.71 4.12 11.75
N VAL A 154 -1.31 3.07 11.17
CA VAL A 154 -1.97 2.00 11.94
C VAL A 154 -0.96 1.23 12.80
N ALA A 155 0.23 0.92 12.27
CA ALA A 155 1.28 0.26 13.04
C ALA A 155 1.72 1.11 14.24
N LEU A 156 1.96 2.40 14.06
CA LEU A 156 2.30 3.32 15.16
C LEU A 156 1.16 3.39 16.18
N MET A 157 -0.10 3.52 15.73
CA MET A 157 -1.22 3.53 16.66
C MET A 157 -1.32 2.25 17.47
N LEU A 158 -1.12 1.08 16.86
CA LEU A 158 -1.12 -0.22 17.56
C LEU A 158 0.00 -0.30 18.61
N MET A 159 1.20 0.20 18.30
CA MET A 159 2.34 0.21 19.21
C MET A 159 2.11 1.09 20.45
N PHE A 160 1.37 2.18 20.29
CA PHE A 160 1.14 3.17 21.34
C PHE A 160 -0.27 3.15 21.94
N LEU A 161 -1.10 2.17 21.55
CA LEU A 161 -2.46 2.04 22.06
C LEU A 161 -2.45 1.65 23.55
N ASN A 162 -3.20 2.38 24.38
CA ASN A 162 -3.35 2.01 25.78
C ASN A 162 -4.37 0.88 25.93
N VAL A 163 -3.87 -0.32 26.26
CA VAL A 163 -4.66 -1.54 26.38
C VAL A 163 -4.81 -2.05 27.83
N ASN A 164 -4.42 -1.25 28.82
CA ASN A 164 -4.31 -1.69 30.23
C ASN A 164 -5.63 -2.14 30.87
N ASN A 165 -6.73 -1.48 30.51
CA ASN A 165 -8.05 -1.73 31.11
C ASN A 165 -8.98 -2.50 30.15
N LEU A 166 -8.44 -3.07 29.09
CA LEU A 166 -9.21 -3.84 28.12
C LEU A 166 -9.12 -5.32 28.45
N SER A 167 -10.21 -6.02 28.20
CA SER A 167 -10.27 -7.46 28.31
C SER A 167 -9.39 -8.13 27.27
N VAL A 168 -8.70 -9.20 27.66
CA VAL A 168 -7.90 -9.98 26.70
C VAL A 168 -8.78 -10.54 25.59
N ASN A 169 -9.86 -11.25 25.97
CA ASN A 169 -10.85 -11.78 25.04
C ASN A 169 -12.06 -10.84 24.96
N PRO A 170 -12.43 -10.33 23.76
CA PRO A 170 -11.94 -10.71 22.43
C PRO A 170 -10.85 -9.78 21.83
N THR A 171 -10.40 -8.77 22.57
CA THR A 171 -9.60 -7.64 22.06
C THR A 171 -8.30 -8.02 21.35
N TRP A 172 -7.58 -9.07 21.79
CA TRP A 172 -6.32 -9.47 21.15
C TRP A 172 -6.50 -9.74 19.64
N ALA A 173 -7.64 -10.32 19.28
CA ALA A 173 -7.96 -10.69 17.91
C ALA A 173 -8.42 -9.49 17.09
N ALA A 174 -9.06 -8.51 17.72
CA ALA A 174 -9.38 -7.23 17.11
C ALA A 174 -8.11 -6.47 16.72
N LEU A 175 -7.09 -6.46 17.59
CA LEU A 175 -5.81 -5.78 17.33
C LEU A 175 -5.05 -6.45 16.17
N LEU A 176 -4.97 -7.78 16.14
CA LEU A 176 -4.39 -8.52 15.01
C LEU A 176 -5.20 -8.31 13.72
N GLY A 177 -6.53 -8.38 13.81
CA GLY A 177 -7.44 -8.12 12.69
C GLY A 177 -7.26 -6.71 12.12
N ALA A 178 -7.07 -5.71 12.98
CA ALA A 178 -6.80 -4.33 12.57
C ALA A 178 -5.49 -4.23 11.78
N GLY A 179 -4.41 -4.86 12.24
CA GLY A 179 -3.14 -4.86 11.51
C GLY A 179 -3.25 -5.54 10.14
N LEU A 180 -3.92 -6.70 10.08
CA LEU A 180 -4.11 -7.45 8.82
C LEU A 180 -5.02 -6.70 7.82
N SER A 181 -6.06 -6.03 8.30
CA SER A 181 -7.01 -5.28 7.46
C SER A 181 -6.33 -4.20 6.64
N THR A 182 -5.62 -3.27 7.30
CA THR A 182 -4.91 -2.20 6.57
C THR A 182 -3.71 -2.74 5.79
N GLY A 183 -2.89 -3.60 6.41
CA GLY A 183 -1.66 -4.09 5.81
C GLY A 183 -1.90 -4.81 4.47
N LEU A 184 -2.83 -5.76 4.44
CA LEU A 184 -3.13 -6.51 3.23
C LEU A 184 -3.85 -5.65 2.18
N ALA A 185 -4.82 -4.83 2.57
CA ALA A 185 -5.55 -3.98 1.63
C ALA A 185 -4.67 -2.93 0.94
N ALA A 186 -3.58 -2.51 1.60
CA ALA A 186 -2.59 -1.60 1.06
C ALA A 186 -1.79 -2.19 -0.12
N ILE A 187 -1.60 -3.51 -0.17
CA ILE A 187 -0.83 -4.19 -1.24
C ILE A 187 -1.41 -3.86 -2.62
N GLY A 188 -2.71 -4.12 -2.79
CA GLY A 188 -3.35 -3.95 -4.08
C GLY A 188 -3.42 -2.49 -4.51
N SER A 189 -3.71 -1.61 -3.56
CA SER A 189 -3.85 -0.17 -3.81
C SER A 189 -2.53 0.47 -4.25
N GLY A 190 -1.41 0.10 -3.63
CA GLY A 190 -0.09 0.59 -4.00
C GLY A 190 0.35 0.12 -5.39
N LEU A 191 0.17 -1.18 -5.67
CA LEU A 191 0.47 -1.77 -6.99
C LEU A 191 -0.37 -1.13 -8.11
N GLY A 192 -1.68 -1.06 -7.89
CA GLY A 192 -2.63 -0.55 -8.86
C GLY A 192 -2.37 0.92 -9.21
N GLY A 193 -2.07 1.74 -8.20
CA GLY A 193 -1.69 3.13 -8.42
C GLY A 193 -0.43 3.27 -9.28
N GLY A 194 0.54 2.38 -9.07
CA GLY A 194 1.81 2.38 -9.80
C GLY A 194 1.64 2.13 -11.30
N LEU A 195 0.76 1.20 -11.66
CA LEU A 195 0.45 0.89 -13.06
C LEU A 195 -0.10 2.10 -13.81
N ALA A 196 -1.01 2.85 -13.19
CA ALA A 196 -1.54 4.10 -13.74
C ALA A 196 -0.44 5.17 -13.89
N GLY A 197 0.44 5.30 -12.88
CA GLY A 197 1.60 6.18 -12.91
C GLY A 197 2.54 5.88 -14.08
N GLY A 198 2.91 4.62 -14.27
CA GLY A 198 3.75 4.18 -15.39
C GLY A 198 3.12 4.45 -16.75
N ALA A 199 1.82 4.13 -16.93
CA ALA A 199 1.12 4.45 -18.16
C ALA A 199 1.05 5.95 -18.44
N SER A 200 0.93 6.77 -17.40
CA SER A 200 0.91 8.23 -17.51
C SER A 200 2.24 8.76 -18.05
N VAL A 201 3.36 8.33 -17.45
CA VAL A 201 4.70 8.70 -17.92
C VAL A 201 4.94 8.26 -19.37
N SER A 202 4.60 7.00 -19.69
CA SER A 202 4.72 6.45 -21.05
C SER A 202 3.81 7.15 -22.07
N GLY A 203 2.63 7.61 -21.65
CA GLY A 203 1.67 8.32 -22.48
C GLY A 203 2.15 9.74 -22.83
N ILE A 204 2.59 10.49 -21.81
CA ILE A 204 3.14 11.83 -21.97
C ILE A 204 4.40 11.82 -22.85
N ALA A 205 5.24 10.79 -22.71
CA ALA A 205 6.42 10.60 -23.55
C ALA A 205 6.11 10.29 -25.03
N ARG A 206 4.85 9.98 -25.35
CA ARG A 206 4.39 9.83 -26.74
C ARG A 206 3.76 11.12 -27.25
N GLN A 207 2.97 11.80 -26.40
CA GLN A 207 2.26 13.03 -26.74
C GLN A 207 2.40 14.07 -25.61
N PRO A 208 3.46 14.91 -25.61
CA PRO A 208 3.75 15.89 -24.56
C PRO A 208 2.63 16.88 -24.29
N GLU A 209 1.88 17.25 -25.33
CA GLU A 209 0.74 18.17 -25.25
C GLU A 209 -0.39 17.64 -24.35
N THR A 210 -0.43 16.32 -24.11
CA THR A 210 -1.47 15.68 -23.30
C THR A 210 -1.17 15.67 -21.81
N PHE A 211 -0.02 16.22 -21.37
CA PHE A 211 0.46 16.23 -19.98
C PHE A 211 -0.66 16.46 -18.97
N GLY A 212 -1.31 17.62 -19.00
CA GLY A 212 -2.31 17.99 -18.00
C GLY A 212 -3.47 16.99 -17.93
N LYS A 213 -4.01 16.60 -19.09
CA LYS A 213 -5.19 15.72 -19.15
C LYS A 213 -4.87 14.30 -18.72
N VAL A 214 -3.72 13.77 -19.13
CA VAL A 214 -3.26 12.43 -18.77
C VAL A 214 -2.97 12.36 -17.27
N THR A 215 -2.32 13.38 -16.69
CA THR A 215 -2.09 13.46 -15.25
C THR A 215 -3.41 13.53 -14.47
N THR A 216 -4.39 14.32 -14.91
CA THR A 216 -5.71 14.37 -14.25
C THR A 216 -6.38 13.00 -14.23
N ILE A 217 -6.39 12.29 -15.36
CA ILE A 217 -7.04 10.98 -15.45
C ILE A 217 -6.29 9.91 -14.67
N MET A 218 -4.96 9.98 -14.64
CA MET A 218 -4.14 9.16 -13.75
C MET A 218 -4.56 9.36 -12.30
N LEU A 219 -4.69 10.61 -11.84
CA LEU A 219 -5.08 10.91 -10.45
C LEU A 219 -6.50 10.42 -10.14
N VAL A 220 -7.45 10.58 -11.06
CA VAL A 220 -8.81 10.03 -10.89
C VAL A 220 -8.77 8.50 -10.78
N GLY A 221 -8.03 7.84 -11.67
CA GLY A 221 -7.88 6.38 -11.64
C GLY A 221 -7.20 5.88 -10.36
N GLN A 222 -6.15 6.57 -9.91
CA GLN A 222 -5.44 6.27 -8.67
C GLN A 222 -6.30 6.51 -7.42
N ALA A 223 -7.13 7.55 -7.41
CA ALA A 223 -8.04 7.82 -6.29
C ALA A 223 -9.00 6.64 -6.07
N VAL A 224 -9.54 6.08 -7.16
CA VAL A 224 -10.43 4.90 -7.06
C VAL A 224 -9.65 3.61 -6.74
N SER A 225 -8.41 3.46 -7.23
CA SER A 225 -7.59 2.29 -6.87
C SER A 225 -7.16 2.27 -5.41
N GLN A 226 -7.27 3.39 -4.70
CA GLN A 226 -6.90 3.51 -3.28
C GLN A 226 -8.03 3.25 -2.29
N THR A 227 -9.28 3.33 -2.70
CA THR A 227 -10.39 3.14 -1.76
C THR A 227 -10.38 1.78 -1.05
N PRO A 228 -9.86 0.66 -1.61
CA PRO A 228 -9.77 -0.59 -0.86
C PRO A 228 -8.84 -0.47 0.37
N ALA A 229 -7.73 0.27 0.27
CA ALA A 229 -6.89 0.57 1.42
C ALA A 229 -7.60 1.46 2.44
N ILE A 230 -8.46 2.39 1.99
CA ILE A 230 -9.28 3.23 2.88
C ILE A 230 -10.33 2.37 3.61
N PHE A 231 -10.94 1.39 2.95
CA PHE A 231 -11.85 0.44 3.60
C PHE A 231 -11.10 -0.43 4.64
N GLY A 232 -9.89 -0.88 4.30
CA GLY A 232 -8.98 -1.56 5.23
C GLY A 232 -8.68 -0.71 6.47
N LEU A 233 -8.34 0.56 6.27
CA LEU A 233 -8.09 1.55 7.32
C LEU A 233 -9.31 1.79 8.21
N LEU A 234 -10.50 1.93 7.59
CA LEU A 234 -11.76 2.09 8.31
C LEU A 234 -12.03 0.90 9.23
N VAL A 235 -11.92 -0.33 8.72
CA VAL A 235 -12.10 -1.54 9.52
C VAL A 235 -11.06 -1.62 10.64
N SER A 236 -9.81 -1.27 10.38
CA SER A 236 -8.76 -1.21 11.41
C SER A 236 -9.13 -0.23 12.53
N PHE A 237 -9.60 0.96 12.21
CA PHE A 237 -10.03 1.93 13.22
C PHE A 237 -11.24 1.46 14.02
N ILE A 238 -12.21 0.82 13.38
CA ILE A 238 -13.35 0.23 14.07
C ILE A 238 -12.87 -0.84 15.07
N LEU A 239 -12.00 -1.76 14.64
CA LEU A 239 -11.48 -2.83 15.50
C LEU A 239 -10.62 -2.29 16.66
N MET A 240 -9.89 -1.20 16.46
CA MET A 240 -9.03 -0.61 17.49
C MET A 240 -9.79 0.21 18.53
N PHE A 241 -10.83 0.95 18.13
CA PHE A 241 -11.49 1.92 19.00
C PHE A 241 -12.87 1.48 19.49
N LYS A 242 -13.45 0.41 18.94
CA LYS A 242 -14.69 -0.16 19.47
C LYS A 242 -14.39 -0.97 20.73
N ALA A 243 -15.18 -0.73 21.79
CA ALA A 243 -15.17 -1.58 22.98
C ALA A 243 -15.94 -2.88 22.73
N PHE A 244 -15.37 -4.00 23.18
CA PHE A 244 -15.98 -5.32 23.09
C PHE A 244 -16.19 -5.90 24.49
N PRO A 245 -17.38 -6.44 24.79
CA PRO A 245 -17.65 -7.02 26.10
C PRO A 245 -16.80 -8.28 26.32
N GLU A 246 -16.45 -8.53 27.59
CA GLU A 246 -15.75 -9.75 27.98
C GLU A 246 -16.53 -11.00 27.61
N THR A 247 -15.79 -12.00 27.11
CA THR A 247 -16.38 -13.27 26.69
C THR A 247 -15.43 -14.43 26.91
N THR A 248 -15.99 -15.56 27.32
CA THR A 248 -15.29 -16.84 27.45
C THR A 248 -15.36 -17.66 26.16
N SER A 249 -16.19 -17.25 25.19
CA SER A 249 -16.32 -17.92 23.91
C SER A 249 -15.21 -17.54 22.95
N ILE A 250 -14.63 -18.54 22.27
CA ILE A 250 -13.62 -18.34 21.21
C ILE A 250 -14.26 -17.76 19.92
N ALA A 251 -15.59 -17.87 19.77
CA ALA A 251 -16.27 -17.39 18.56
C ALA A 251 -16.10 -15.87 18.36
N ALA A 252 -16.24 -15.08 19.42
CA ALA A 252 -16.11 -13.63 19.37
C ALA A 252 -14.71 -13.14 18.91
N PRO A 253 -13.57 -13.55 19.51
CA PRO A 253 -12.27 -13.15 18.99
C PRO A 253 -12.03 -13.64 17.55
N MET A 254 -12.47 -14.85 17.20
CA MET A 254 -12.33 -15.35 15.83
C MET A 254 -13.15 -14.56 14.82
N ALA A 255 -14.33 -14.05 15.20
CA ALA A 255 -15.12 -13.15 14.36
C ALA A 255 -14.36 -11.84 14.09
N LEU A 256 -13.75 -11.22 15.12
CA LEU A 256 -13.00 -9.97 14.96
C LEU A 256 -11.72 -10.15 14.13
N LEU A 257 -11.00 -11.27 14.30
CA LEU A 257 -9.87 -11.61 13.43
C LEU A 257 -10.33 -11.86 11.99
N GLY A 258 -11.43 -12.62 11.83
CA GLY A 258 -12.04 -12.91 10.53
C GLY A 258 -12.49 -11.64 9.80
N ALA A 259 -12.99 -10.64 10.54
CA ALA A 259 -13.36 -9.34 9.99
C ALA A 259 -12.16 -8.62 9.37
N GLY A 260 -11.02 -8.63 10.06
CA GLY A 260 -9.77 -8.05 9.56
C GLY A 260 -9.21 -8.79 8.35
N ILE A 261 -9.21 -10.12 8.39
CA ILE A 261 -8.76 -10.98 7.28
C ILE A 261 -9.63 -10.76 6.03
N SER A 262 -10.97 -10.75 6.20
CA SER A 262 -11.91 -10.57 5.10
C SER A 262 -11.66 -9.26 4.37
N MET A 263 -11.61 -8.14 5.09
CA MET A 263 -11.33 -6.83 4.49
C MET A 263 -9.92 -6.75 3.90
N GLY A 264 -8.91 -7.25 4.62
CA GLY A 264 -7.52 -7.22 4.18
C GLY A 264 -7.32 -7.89 2.82
N PHE A 265 -7.70 -9.17 2.69
CA PHE A 265 -7.60 -9.89 1.42
C PHE A 265 -8.56 -9.35 0.36
N GLY A 266 -9.78 -8.98 0.76
CA GLY A 266 -10.78 -8.38 -0.12
C GLY A 266 -10.34 -7.06 -0.75
N GLY A 267 -9.37 -6.36 -0.16
CA GLY A 267 -8.81 -5.13 -0.70
C GLY A 267 -7.73 -5.31 -1.77
N ILE A 268 -7.07 -6.47 -1.84
CA ILE A 268 -5.94 -6.70 -2.76
C ILE A 268 -6.40 -6.69 -4.22
N GLY A 269 -7.36 -7.54 -4.57
CA GLY A 269 -7.83 -7.72 -5.94
C GLY A 269 -8.37 -6.43 -6.56
N PRO A 270 -9.33 -5.73 -5.93
CA PRO A 270 -9.88 -4.49 -6.43
C PRO A 270 -8.85 -3.38 -6.58
N GLY A 271 -7.89 -3.26 -5.66
CA GLY A 271 -6.80 -2.30 -5.78
C GLY A 271 -6.01 -2.49 -7.09
N ILE A 272 -5.63 -3.73 -7.40
CA ILE A 272 -4.90 -4.07 -8.63
C ILE A 272 -5.79 -3.92 -9.87
N GLY A 273 -7.03 -4.45 -9.83
CA GLY A 273 -7.98 -4.40 -10.94
C GLY A 273 -8.35 -2.97 -11.34
N ASN A 274 -8.49 -2.08 -10.35
CA ASN A 274 -8.69 -0.66 -10.60
C ASN A 274 -7.44 0.01 -11.20
N GLY A 275 -6.26 -0.48 -10.84
CA GLY A 275 -5.01 -0.10 -11.48
C GLY A 275 -4.96 -0.48 -12.97
N PHE A 276 -5.40 -1.68 -13.35
CA PHE A 276 -5.43 -2.11 -14.75
C PHE A 276 -6.37 -1.26 -15.61
N THR A 277 -7.56 -0.97 -15.09
CA THR A 277 -8.53 -0.11 -15.78
C THR A 277 -8.01 1.32 -15.92
N ALA A 278 -7.42 1.88 -14.85
CA ALA A 278 -6.78 3.19 -14.88
C ALA A 278 -5.60 3.24 -15.86
N GLN A 279 -4.72 2.24 -15.82
CA GLN A 279 -3.58 2.11 -16.73
C GLN A 279 -4.03 2.13 -18.20
N SER A 280 -5.06 1.36 -18.54
CA SER A 280 -5.61 1.31 -19.89
C SER A 280 -6.20 2.66 -20.30
N ALA A 281 -7.02 3.28 -19.45
CA ALA A 281 -7.63 4.58 -19.73
C ALA A 281 -6.57 5.66 -19.96
N VAL A 282 -5.60 5.78 -19.06
CA VAL A 282 -4.48 6.73 -19.17
C VAL A 282 -3.70 6.52 -20.47
N LYS A 283 -3.38 5.26 -20.82
CA LYS A 283 -2.67 4.92 -22.06
C LYS A 283 -3.42 5.34 -23.32
N TRP A 284 -4.75 5.21 -23.34
CA TRP A 284 -5.56 5.53 -24.53
C TRP A 284 -5.95 7.00 -24.61
N VAL A 285 -6.15 7.68 -23.48
CA VAL A 285 -6.39 9.13 -23.51
C VAL A 285 -5.16 9.90 -23.98
N ALA A 286 -3.96 9.41 -23.66
CA ALA A 286 -2.70 9.91 -24.19
C ALA A 286 -2.50 9.65 -25.70
N ARG A 287 -3.48 9.07 -26.40
CA ARG A 287 -3.49 8.85 -27.85
C ARG A 287 -4.67 9.52 -28.53
N ASN A 288 -5.81 9.58 -27.83
CA ASN A 288 -7.03 10.20 -28.30
C ASN A 288 -7.65 11.06 -27.19
N VAL A 289 -7.22 12.32 -27.14
CA VAL A 289 -7.65 13.32 -26.16
C VAL A 289 -9.13 13.67 -26.30
N GLU A 290 -9.66 13.64 -27.52
CA GLU A 290 -11.07 13.95 -27.82
C GLU A 290 -11.98 12.90 -27.17
N ALA A 291 -11.60 11.62 -27.22
CA ALA A 291 -12.30 10.51 -26.58
C ALA A 291 -12.11 10.43 -25.06
N SER A 292 -11.42 11.38 -24.42
CA SER A 292 -11.20 11.38 -22.97
C SER A 292 -12.46 11.18 -22.13
N GLY A 293 -13.55 11.87 -22.47
CA GLY A 293 -14.80 11.80 -21.70
C GLY A 293 -15.38 10.38 -21.67
N ILE A 294 -15.41 9.69 -22.82
CA ILE A 294 -15.91 8.31 -22.90
C ILE A 294 -14.94 7.33 -22.23
N LEU A 295 -13.62 7.50 -22.41
CA LEU A 295 -12.61 6.63 -21.82
C LEU A 295 -12.59 6.72 -20.29
N THR A 296 -12.71 7.93 -19.72
CA THR A 296 -12.83 8.12 -18.28
C THR A 296 -14.12 7.52 -17.73
N ARG A 297 -15.25 7.64 -18.43
CA ARG A 297 -16.51 7.00 -18.01
C ARG A 297 -16.37 5.47 -17.99
N VAL A 298 -15.82 4.87 -19.05
CA VAL A 298 -15.61 3.42 -19.12
C VAL A 298 -14.65 2.95 -18.02
N MET A 299 -13.59 3.72 -17.76
CA MET A 299 -12.68 3.48 -16.63
C MET A 299 -13.46 3.43 -15.31
N LEU A 300 -14.26 4.46 -15.01
CA LEU A 300 -14.99 4.55 -13.75
C LEU A 300 -16.05 3.44 -13.61
N VAL A 301 -16.72 3.05 -14.69
CA VAL A 301 -17.65 1.91 -14.68
C VAL A 301 -16.91 0.61 -14.40
N GLY A 302 -15.79 0.35 -15.09
CA GLY A 302 -14.97 -0.83 -14.85
C GLY A 302 -14.42 -0.88 -13.43
N GLN A 303 -13.97 0.25 -12.90
CA GLN A 303 -13.52 0.37 -11.52
C GLN A 303 -14.65 0.15 -10.52
N ALA A 304 -15.85 0.69 -10.78
CA ALA A 304 -17.02 0.49 -9.92
C ALA A 304 -17.41 -0.99 -9.82
N VAL A 305 -17.36 -1.72 -10.95
CA VAL A 305 -17.65 -3.17 -10.96
C VAL A 305 -16.54 -3.95 -10.25
N SER A 306 -15.27 -3.64 -10.51
CA SER A 306 -14.12 -4.24 -9.80
C SER A 306 -14.20 -4.04 -8.28
N GLN A 307 -14.65 -2.86 -7.85
CA GLN A 307 -14.82 -2.48 -6.45
C GLN A 307 -15.88 -3.28 -5.68
N SER A 308 -16.86 -3.89 -6.36
CA SER A 308 -17.96 -4.56 -5.65
C SER A 308 -17.45 -5.67 -4.72
N THR A 309 -16.36 -6.34 -5.09
CA THR A 309 -15.78 -7.42 -4.26
C THR A 309 -15.13 -6.89 -2.97
N ALA A 310 -14.53 -5.70 -2.99
CA ALA A 310 -14.07 -5.02 -1.77
C ALA A 310 -15.25 -4.60 -0.89
N ILE A 311 -16.35 -4.14 -1.49
CA ILE A 311 -17.58 -3.82 -0.75
C ILE A 311 -18.15 -5.07 -0.08
N TYR A 312 -18.19 -6.21 -0.79
CA TYR A 312 -18.67 -7.47 -0.20
C TYR A 312 -17.81 -7.92 0.98
N ALA A 313 -16.48 -7.83 0.86
CA ALA A 313 -15.55 -8.11 1.94
C ALA A 313 -15.75 -7.16 3.14
N MET A 314 -15.93 -5.87 2.88
CA MET A 314 -16.24 -4.88 3.92
C MET A 314 -17.57 -5.20 4.61
N VAL A 315 -18.62 -5.56 3.86
CA VAL A 315 -19.93 -5.92 4.43
C VAL A 315 -19.79 -7.14 5.34
N VAL A 316 -19.09 -8.20 4.89
CA VAL A 316 -18.83 -9.38 5.74
C VAL A 316 -18.04 -8.98 6.99
N SER A 317 -17.03 -8.14 6.86
CA SER A 317 -16.25 -7.60 7.98
C SER A 317 -17.14 -6.85 8.99
N LEU A 318 -18.02 -5.97 8.52
CA LEU A 318 -18.94 -5.22 9.37
C LEU A 318 -19.97 -6.13 10.06
N VAL A 319 -20.49 -7.15 9.35
CA VAL A 319 -21.39 -8.15 9.96
C VAL A 319 -20.68 -8.90 11.08
N LEU A 320 -19.41 -9.31 10.88
CA LEU A 320 -18.62 -9.98 11.91
C LEU A 320 -18.27 -9.09 13.11
N ILE A 321 -18.28 -7.75 12.96
CA ILE A 321 -17.97 -6.79 14.04
C ILE A 321 -19.21 -6.37 14.83
N PHE A 322 -20.36 -6.22 14.15
CA PHE A 322 -21.54 -5.56 14.71
C PHE A 322 -22.72 -6.49 14.94
N VAL A 323 -22.76 -7.66 14.27
CA VAL A 323 -23.92 -8.56 14.30
C VAL A 323 -23.60 -9.88 14.98
N VAL A 324 -22.40 -10.42 14.74
CA VAL A 324 -21.88 -11.65 15.35
C VAL A 324 -21.12 -11.33 16.64
#